data_AF-A0ABD2RCM6-F1
#
_entry.id   AF-A0ABD2RCM6-F1
#
_cell.length_a   1.000
_cell.length_b   1.000
_cell.length_c   1.000
_cell.angle_alpha   90.00
_cell.angle_beta   90.00
_cell.angle_gamma   90.00
#
_symmetry.space_group_name_H-M   'P 1'
#
loop_
_entity.id
_entity.type
_entity.pdbx_description
1 polymer ?
#
loop_
_entity_poly.entity_id
_entity_poly.type
_entity_poly.pdbx_seq_one_letter_code
_entity_poly.pdbx_strand_id
1 'polypeptide(L)'
;MTSRSVRFFFTSFSNPPTLIPNPSLRCFCTNTTTVKRKSQVQYPLQFQEKSPQRNLIAVSCLLKKYGFPALELTNFLEKNRRLLNLDPAKIEISLKILLSLKPSQEFLVSMISSCPRVLEYDAIKKWEGGIRGLEEGSNLSSLAIRNILEVSVKFELDYDCVLGSLKCLKDLGVSDITINKVLETHSMVTMMCADKVRDNFEFVVDAFGIDNVEFDRILRVYPGVLVFGIQNKFKRLLDEFSVLGFNMEVVKKQLIRDPRILALEVGELSRCLELLKSLKCREAIKKDIFHDGAFKAGYEVKLRVDCLRNHGIALRDAYSVLWKEPRVILYNLDDVERKIEFLLHVMKVDIQCLVEVPEYLGVNFEKHILPRFKVIDHLRSIGGLGDEVGLRELIKPSRMKFYNLYVKPYPECESMYGRFSRDTAVRSQHPVGMWKLFKPQNNPKSRVDIMNIKSYMDSLA
;
A
#
# COMPACT_ATOMS: atom_id res chain seq x y z
N MET A 1 37.82 5.96 -12.00
CA MET A 1 38.39 5.67 -10.67
C MET A 1 37.51 6.33 -9.61
N THR A 2 36.95 5.49 -8.72
CA THR A 2 36.32 5.75 -7.41
C THR A 2 35.31 6.90 -7.27
N SER A 3 34.04 6.60 -7.61
CA SER A 3 32.86 7.29 -7.07
C SER A 3 32.52 6.70 -5.69
N ARG A 4 32.65 7.50 -4.64
CA ARG A 4 32.22 7.15 -3.27
C ARG A 4 30.70 7.20 -3.20
N SER A 5 30.06 6.02 -3.19
CA SER A 5 28.66 5.86 -2.80
C SER A 5 28.51 6.13 -1.30
N VAL A 6 27.75 7.18 -0.96
CA VAL A 6 27.24 7.37 0.40
C VAL A 6 25.91 6.60 0.48
N ARG A 7 25.93 5.45 1.16
CA ARG A 7 24.74 4.66 1.48
C ARG A 7 24.02 5.32 2.65
N PHE A 8 22.79 5.75 2.45
CA PHE A 8 21.82 5.97 3.53
C PHE A 8 20.72 4.92 3.40
N PHE A 9 20.57 4.11 4.45
CA PHE A 9 19.50 3.14 4.61
C PHE A 9 18.21 3.88 4.95
N PHE A 10 17.18 3.76 4.11
CA PHE A 10 15.80 4.02 4.53
C PHE A 10 14.93 2.86 4.04
N THR A 11 14.35 2.19 5.03
CA THR A 11 13.40 1.10 4.90
C THR A 11 12.06 1.65 4.41
N SER A 12 11.58 1.11 3.29
CA SER A 12 10.25 1.37 2.73
C SER A 12 9.16 1.06 3.76
N PHE A 13 8.33 2.06 4.06
CA PHE A 13 7.07 1.92 4.79
C PHE A 13 5.93 2.35 3.86
N SER A 14 5.14 1.38 3.39
CA SER A 14 3.82 1.64 2.81
C SER A 14 2.94 0.40 3.02
N ASN A 15 2.26 0.31 4.16
CA ASN A 15 1.12 -0.60 4.34
C ASN A 15 -0.17 0.16 3.93
N PRO A 16 -1.07 -0.42 3.12
CA PRO A 16 -2.36 0.19 2.84
C PRO A 16 -3.30 0.12 4.06
N PRO A 17 -4.29 1.03 4.16
CA PRO A 17 -5.15 1.14 5.34
C PRO A 17 -6.11 -0.06 5.45
N THR A 18 -6.17 -0.63 6.65
CA THR A 18 -7.13 -1.66 7.06
C THR A 18 -8.55 -1.08 7.13
N LEU A 19 -9.39 -1.48 6.16
CA LEU A 19 -10.83 -1.24 6.21
C LEU A 19 -11.46 -2.15 7.28
N ILE A 20 -12.13 -1.52 8.24
CA ILE A 20 -12.94 -2.15 9.29
C ILE A 20 -14.19 -2.80 8.64
N PRO A 21 -14.47 -4.10 8.82
CA PRO A 21 -15.76 -4.66 8.46
C PRO A 21 -16.77 -4.48 9.61
N ASN A 22 -17.87 -3.82 9.27
CA ASN A 22 -19.07 -3.62 10.06
C ASN A 22 -19.74 -4.98 10.41
N PRO A 23 -20.13 -5.25 11.68
CA PRO A 23 -20.68 -6.55 12.07
C PRO A 23 -22.21 -6.56 11.91
N SER A 24 -22.70 -6.92 10.72
CA SER A 24 -24.12 -7.20 10.55
C SER A 24 -24.36 -8.20 9.44
N LEU A 25 -24.22 -9.50 9.75
CA LEU A 25 -24.90 -10.60 9.06
C LEU A 25 -24.91 -11.81 10.02
N ARG A 26 -25.92 -11.84 10.90
CA ARG A 26 -26.27 -13.01 11.72
C ARG A 26 -27.14 -13.94 10.86
N CYS A 27 -26.63 -15.14 10.54
CA CYS A 27 -27.48 -16.25 10.14
C CYS A 27 -27.50 -17.24 11.32
N PHE A 28 -28.63 -17.30 12.02
CA PHE A 28 -28.89 -18.27 13.07
C PHE A 28 -29.62 -19.48 12.48
N CYS A 29 -29.10 -20.68 12.71
CA CYS A 29 -29.91 -21.89 12.73
C CYS A 29 -30.22 -22.23 14.19
N THR A 30 -31.44 -21.92 14.63
CA THR A 30 -31.95 -22.31 15.95
C THR A 30 -32.70 -23.63 15.82
N ASN A 31 -32.32 -24.63 16.63
CA ASN A 31 -33.25 -25.65 17.08
C ASN A 31 -33.43 -25.52 18.59
N THR A 32 -34.66 -25.17 18.94
CA THR A 32 -35.22 -25.03 20.28
C THR A 32 -35.49 -26.39 20.92
N THR A 33 -35.10 -26.55 22.18
CA THR A 33 -35.78 -27.48 23.09
C THR A 33 -35.89 -26.86 24.48
N THR A 34 -37.13 -26.56 24.84
CA THR A 34 -37.59 -26.05 26.13
C THR A 34 -37.62 -27.14 27.19
N VAL A 35 -37.03 -26.90 28.38
CA VAL A 35 -37.46 -27.58 29.62
C VAL A 35 -37.50 -26.59 30.79
N LYS A 36 -38.59 -26.70 31.56
CA LYS A 36 -39.12 -25.81 32.61
C LYS A 36 -38.26 -25.72 33.87
N ARG A 37 -38.28 -24.53 34.49
CA ARG A 37 -37.94 -24.26 35.90
C ARG A 37 -38.77 -25.13 36.86
N LYS A 38 -38.12 -25.68 37.89
CA LYS A 38 -38.63 -25.71 39.27
C LYS A 38 -37.48 -25.51 40.25
N SER A 39 -37.67 -24.54 41.13
CA SER A 39 -36.87 -24.19 42.29
C SER A 39 -37.20 -25.09 43.47
N GLN A 40 -36.20 -25.66 44.16
CA GLN A 40 -36.19 -25.83 45.61
C GLN A 40 -34.77 -26.19 46.10
N VAL A 41 -34.40 -25.53 47.18
CA VAL A 41 -33.08 -25.48 47.82
C VAL A 41 -32.82 -26.72 48.66
N GLN A 42 -31.61 -27.29 48.59
CA GLN A 42 -30.98 -27.90 49.76
C GLN A 42 -29.46 -27.98 49.58
N TYR A 43 -28.71 -27.28 50.43
CA TYR A 43 -27.26 -27.42 50.54
C TYR A 43 -26.91 -28.75 51.19
N PRO A 44 -25.86 -29.43 50.68
CA PRO A 44 -24.77 -29.77 51.57
C PRO A 44 -23.42 -29.29 51.01
N LEU A 45 -22.74 -28.51 51.85
CA LEU A 45 -21.30 -28.33 51.99
C LEU A 45 -20.42 -29.22 51.10
N GLN A 46 -19.78 -28.60 50.10
CA GLN A 46 -18.36 -28.77 49.80
C GLN A 46 -17.88 -27.56 48.99
N PHE A 47 -17.64 -26.46 49.69
CA PHE A 47 -16.82 -25.36 49.18
C PHE A 47 -15.38 -25.87 49.02
N GLN A 48 -14.99 -26.24 47.81
CA GLN A 48 -13.58 -26.31 47.42
C GLN A 48 -13.22 -24.98 46.74
N GLU A 49 -12.89 -23.97 47.56
CA GLU A 49 -12.21 -22.77 47.10
C GLU A 49 -10.82 -23.13 46.55
N LYS A 50 -10.72 -23.38 45.24
CA LYS A 50 -9.43 -23.30 44.55
C LYS A 50 -9.10 -21.81 44.39
N SER A 51 -8.28 -21.30 45.30
CA SER A 51 -7.97 -19.87 45.38
C SER A 51 -7.32 -19.34 44.08
N PRO A 52 -7.76 -18.19 43.54
CA PRO A 52 -7.16 -17.54 42.35
C PRO A 52 -5.65 -17.28 42.49
N GLN A 53 -5.18 -17.13 43.74
CA GLN A 53 -3.79 -16.82 44.08
C GLN A 53 -2.84 -18.01 43.88
N ARG A 54 -3.29 -19.25 44.14
CA ARG A 54 -2.46 -20.45 43.88
C ARG A 54 -2.26 -20.67 42.39
N ASN A 55 -3.31 -20.48 41.60
CA ASN A 55 -3.22 -20.57 40.14
C ASN A 55 -2.34 -19.45 39.56
N LEU A 56 -2.36 -18.25 40.15
CA LEU A 56 -1.51 -17.15 39.71
C LEU A 56 -0.02 -17.48 39.83
N ILE A 57 0.42 -18.10 40.93
CA ILE A 57 1.82 -18.52 41.10
C ILE A 57 2.15 -19.66 40.13
N ALA A 58 1.28 -20.67 40.02
CA ALA A 58 1.49 -21.82 39.15
C ALA A 58 1.62 -21.40 37.67
N VAL A 59 0.67 -20.60 37.16
CA VAL A 59 0.68 -20.11 35.78
C VAL A 59 1.85 -19.15 35.53
N SER A 60 2.20 -18.31 36.51
CA SER A 60 3.36 -17.42 36.39
C SER A 60 4.68 -18.18 36.30
N CYS A 61 4.89 -19.20 37.14
CA CYS A 61 6.06 -20.06 37.09
C CYS A 61 6.13 -20.84 35.78
N LEU A 62 4.98 -21.28 35.28
CA LEU A 62 4.87 -22.00 34.02
C LEU A 62 5.23 -21.09 32.85
N LEU A 63 4.62 -19.90 32.71
CA LEU A 63 4.97 -18.96 31.64
C LEU A 63 6.44 -18.52 31.68
N LYS A 64 7.02 -18.34 32.86
CA LYS A 64 8.47 -18.08 33.02
C LYS A 64 9.33 -19.25 32.52
N LYS A 65 8.92 -20.50 32.80
CA LYS A 65 9.62 -21.71 32.33
C LYS A 65 9.65 -21.79 30.80
N TYR A 66 8.60 -21.27 30.13
CA TYR A 66 8.49 -21.19 28.68
C TYR A 66 8.96 -19.82 28.12
N GLY A 67 9.87 -19.13 28.83
CA GLY A 67 10.60 -17.98 28.30
C GLY A 67 9.87 -16.63 28.34
N PHE A 68 8.70 -16.52 28.97
CA PHE A 68 7.96 -15.26 29.03
C PHE A 68 8.66 -14.22 29.93
N PRO A 69 8.83 -12.96 29.46
CA PRO A 69 9.55 -11.94 30.21
C PRO A 69 8.86 -11.62 31.54
N ALA A 70 9.62 -11.74 32.63
CA ALA A 70 9.10 -11.56 34.00
C ALA A 70 8.55 -10.16 34.28
N LEU A 71 9.03 -9.14 33.55
CA LEU A 71 8.59 -7.74 33.64
C LEU A 71 7.22 -7.50 33.02
N GLU A 72 6.84 -8.26 31.99
CA GLU A 72 5.57 -8.09 31.28
C GLU A 72 4.48 -9.02 31.82
N LEU A 73 4.87 -10.05 32.56
CA LEU A 73 4.00 -11.12 33.05
C LEU A 73 2.89 -10.61 33.98
N THR A 74 3.20 -9.69 34.90
CA THR A 74 2.22 -9.14 35.85
C THR A 74 1.15 -8.34 35.11
N ASN A 75 1.56 -7.41 34.26
CA ASN A 75 0.66 -6.63 33.40
C ASN A 75 -0.15 -7.51 32.44
N PHE A 76 0.45 -8.58 31.91
CA PHE A 76 -0.21 -9.52 31.02
C PHE A 76 -1.32 -10.32 31.73
N LEU A 77 -1.06 -10.84 32.93
CA LEU A 77 -2.04 -11.61 33.70
C LEU A 77 -3.18 -10.73 34.24
N GLU A 78 -2.91 -9.47 34.56
CA GLU A 78 -3.95 -8.50 34.92
C GLU A 78 -4.95 -8.27 33.78
N LYS A 79 -4.47 -8.19 32.54
CA LYS A 79 -5.32 -8.06 31.35
C LYS A 79 -6.06 -9.35 30.99
N ASN A 80 -5.47 -10.51 31.32
CA ASN A 80 -5.97 -11.82 30.93
C ASN A 80 -6.43 -12.68 32.12
N ARG A 81 -7.27 -12.11 33.00
CA ARG A 81 -7.76 -12.81 34.22
C ARG A 81 -8.44 -14.15 33.94
N ARG A 82 -8.96 -14.37 32.73
CA ARG A 82 -9.57 -15.64 32.33
C ARG A 82 -8.59 -16.82 32.39
N LEU A 83 -7.30 -16.59 32.18
CA LEU A 83 -6.26 -17.61 32.25
C LEU A 83 -6.05 -18.15 33.67
N LEU A 84 -6.36 -17.36 34.70
CA LEU A 84 -6.21 -17.75 36.10
C LEU A 84 -7.30 -18.74 36.55
N ASN A 85 -8.40 -18.83 35.80
CA ASN A 85 -9.50 -19.75 36.04
C ASN A 85 -9.27 -21.11 35.35
N LEU A 86 -8.26 -21.23 34.48
CA LEU A 86 -7.92 -22.46 33.78
C LEU A 86 -7.01 -23.34 34.64
N ASP A 87 -7.06 -24.65 34.38
CA ASP A 87 -6.21 -25.64 35.03
C ASP A 87 -4.75 -25.52 34.53
N PRO A 88 -3.76 -25.28 35.41
CA PRO A 88 -2.36 -25.17 35.03
C PRO A 88 -1.82 -26.37 34.24
N ALA A 89 -2.32 -27.59 34.52
CA ALA A 89 -1.91 -28.79 33.78
C ALA A 89 -2.38 -28.74 32.31
N LYS A 90 -3.59 -28.20 32.06
CA LYS A 90 -4.13 -28.01 30.72
C LYS A 90 -3.36 -26.93 29.95
N ILE A 91 -2.93 -25.86 30.62
CA ILE A 91 -2.07 -24.83 30.05
C ILE A 91 -0.71 -25.42 29.66
N GLU A 92 -0.14 -26.32 30.46
CA GLU A 92 1.12 -27.00 30.12
C GLU A 92 0.99 -27.84 28.85
N ILE A 93 -0.13 -28.57 28.69
CA ILE A 93 -0.41 -29.35 27.48
C ILE A 93 -0.55 -28.42 26.28
N SER A 94 -1.30 -27.32 26.41
CA SER A 94 -1.42 -26.29 25.37
C SER A 94 -0.06 -25.74 24.92
N LEU A 95 0.85 -25.45 25.86
CA LEU A 95 2.19 -24.96 25.54
C LEU A 95 3.08 -26.02 24.89
N LYS A 96 2.92 -27.30 25.25
CA LYS A 96 3.59 -28.41 24.56
C LYS A 96 3.11 -28.53 23.12
N ILE A 97 1.80 -28.42 22.87
CA ILE A 97 1.23 -28.45 21.52
C ILE A 97 1.76 -27.27 20.68
N LEU A 98 1.87 -26.07 21.25
CA LEU A 98 2.45 -24.92 20.55
C LEU A 98 3.94 -25.09 20.23
N LEU A 99 4.72 -25.68 21.13
CA LEU A 99 6.14 -25.99 20.87
C LEU A 99 6.31 -27.04 19.78
N SER A 100 5.42 -28.02 19.69
CA SER A 100 5.44 -28.99 18.60
C SER A 100 5.03 -28.38 17.26
N LEU A 101 4.20 -27.32 17.23
CA LEU A 101 3.89 -26.61 15.99
C LEU A 101 5.09 -25.80 15.47
N LYS A 102 5.86 -25.18 16.39
CA LYS A 102 7.13 -24.57 16.05
C LYS A 102 8.05 -24.51 17.27
N PRO A 103 9.25 -25.13 17.22
CA PRO A 103 10.18 -25.11 18.34
C PRO A 103 10.93 -23.78 18.40
N SER A 104 10.25 -22.73 18.89
CA SER A 104 10.88 -21.43 19.18
C SER A 104 10.21 -20.76 20.38
N GLN A 105 11.04 -20.39 21.37
CA GLN A 105 10.58 -19.66 22.56
C GLN A 105 10.12 -18.24 22.21
N GLU A 106 10.80 -17.58 21.26
CA GLU A 106 10.39 -16.24 20.78
C GLU A 106 9.01 -16.28 20.11
N PHE A 107 8.74 -17.35 19.34
CA PHE A 107 7.43 -17.57 18.75
C PHE A 107 6.35 -17.75 19.82
N LEU A 108 6.59 -18.57 20.85
CA LEU A 108 5.64 -18.73 21.96
C LEU A 108 5.31 -17.42 22.65
N VAL A 109 6.33 -16.63 23.00
CA VAL A 109 6.12 -15.35 23.68
C VAL A 109 5.33 -14.40 22.77
N SER A 110 5.70 -14.31 21.50
CA SER A 110 4.97 -13.49 20.52
C SER A 110 3.51 -13.94 20.35
N MET A 111 3.26 -15.25 20.30
CA MET A 111 1.93 -15.86 20.21
C MET A 111 1.06 -15.52 21.41
N ILE A 112 1.59 -15.73 22.62
CA ILE A 112 0.87 -15.56 23.88
C ILE A 112 0.53 -14.09 24.09
N SER A 113 1.47 -13.18 23.78
CA SER A 113 1.25 -11.74 23.86
C SER A 113 0.20 -11.26 22.86
N SER A 114 0.14 -11.85 21.66
CA SER A 114 -0.83 -11.45 20.61
C SER A 114 -2.20 -12.07 20.84
N CYS A 115 -2.26 -13.35 21.22
CA CYS A 115 -3.48 -14.14 21.36
C CYS A 115 -3.45 -15.02 22.63
N PRO A 116 -3.77 -14.46 23.81
CA PRO A 116 -3.77 -15.17 25.08
C PRO A 116 -4.75 -16.35 25.12
N ARG A 117 -5.86 -16.26 24.36
CA ARG A 117 -6.90 -17.30 24.26
C ARG A 117 -6.40 -18.61 23.68
N VAL A 118 -5.27 -18.59 22.96
CA VAL A 118 -4.62 -19.80 22.46
C VAL A 118 -4.25 -20.73 23.62
N LEU A 119 -4.06 -20.24 24.85
CA LEU A 119 -3.78 -21.11 26.00
C LEU A 119 -5.00 -21.91 26.51
N GLU A 120 -6.21 -21.62 26.02
CA GLU A 120 -7.42 -22.41 26.32
C GLU A 120 -7.31 -23.79 25.66
N TYR A 121 -7.27 -24.85 26.48
CA TYR A 121 -7.05 -26.22 25.99
C TYR A 121 -8.07 -26.68 24.94
N ASP A 122 -9.34 -26.31 25.10
CA ASP A 122 -10.40 -26.70 24.15
C ASP A 122 -10.19 -26.09 22.76
N ALA A 123 -9.51 -24.94 22.67
CA ALA A 123 -9.19 -24.27 21.41
C ALA A 123 -8.00 -24.93 20.71
N ILE A 124 -6.98 -25.35 21.47
CA ILE A 124 -5.76 -25.97 20.90
C ILE A 124 -5.89 -27.47 20.68
N LYS A 125 -6.67 -28.20 21.47
CA LYS A 125 -6.74 -29.67 21.39
C LYS A 125 -7.04 -30.16 19.96
N LYS A 126 -7.87 -29.41 19.24
CA LYS A 126 -8.23 -29.69 17.83
C LYS A 126 -7.04 -29.59 16.86
N TRP A 127 -5.96 -28.94 17.26
CA TRP A 127 -4.73 -28.75 16.50
C TRP A 127 -3.66 -29.81 16.81
N GLU A 128 -3.89 -30.68 17.80
CA GLU A 128 -2.95 -31.74 18.21
C GLU A 128 -2.69 -32.77 17.09
N GLY A 129 -3.73 -33.10 16.30
CA GLY A 129 -3.59 -33.95 15.12
C GLY A 129 -2.94 -33.26 13.91
N GLY A 130 -2.88 -31.93 13.92
CA GLY A 130 -2.44 -31.13 12.79
C GLY A 130 -0.95 -30.88 12.68
N ILE A 131 -0.21 -31.20 13.74
CA ILE A 131 1.25 -31.05 13.82
C ILE A 131 1.95 -31.92 12.77
N ARG A 132 1.52 -33.17 12.57
CA ARG A 132 2.10 -34.06 11.54
C ARG A 132 1.76 -33.60 10.11
N GLY A 133 0.55 -33.11 9.89
CA GLY A 133 0.08 -32.70 8.56
C GLY A 133 0.67 -31.37 8.05
N LEU A 134 1.05 -30.45 8.95
CA LEU A 134 1.76 -29.21 8.58
C LEU A 134 3.24 -29.48 8.25
N GLU A 135 3.87 -30.39 8.99
CA GLU A 135 5.28 -30.77 8.85
C GLU A 135 5.57 -31.54 7.55
N GLU A 136 4.66 -32.40 7.10
CA GLU A 136 4.88 -33.27 5.94
C GLU A 136 4.73 -32.57 4.58
N GLY A 137 4.29 -31.30 4.54
CA GLY A 137 4.04 -30.64 3.27
C GLY A 137 4.33 -29.15 3.17
N SER A 138 4.29 -28.35 4.23
CA SER A 138 4.34 -26.88 4.10
C SER A 138 5.36 -26.24 5.03
N ASN A 139 6.41 -25.66 4.44
CA ASN A 139 7.36 -24.79 5.14
C ASN A 139 6.67 -23.48 5.55
N LEU A 140 5.76 -23.51 6.54
CA LEU A 140 5.04 -22.33 6.99
C LEU A 140 5.91 -21.43 7.88
N SER A 141 5.83 -20.12 7.63
CA SER A 141 6.54 -19.12 8.41
C SER A 141 5.95 -19.03 9.83
N SER A 142 6.74 -18.54 10.78
CA SER A 142 6.27 -18.36 12.16
C SER A 142 5.10 -17.36 12.22
N LEU A 143 5.12 -16.38 11.32
CA LEU A 143 4.11 -15.35 11.21
C LEU A 143 2.79 -15.92 10.64
N ALA A 144 2.88 -16.77 9.61
CA ALA A 144 1.72 -17.45 9.03
C ALA A 144 1.00 -18.31 10.07
N ILE A 145 1.74 -19.15 10.80
CA ILE A 145 1.17 -20.01 11.86
C ILE A 145 0.50 -19.17 12.95
N ARG A 146 1.14 -18.06 13.34
CA ARG A 146 0.55 -17.13 14.32
C ARG A 146 -0.80 -16.60 13.87
N ASN A 147 -0.84 -16.05 12.66
CA ASN A 147 -2.05 -15.43 12.14
C ASN A 147 -3.16 -16.46 11.90
N ILE A 148 -2.81 -17.69 11.52
CA ILE A 148 -3.77 -18.80 11.41
C ILE A 148 -4.39 -19.09 12.77
N LEU A 149 -3.57 -19.31 13.80
CA LEU A 149 -4.06 -19.63 15.14
C LEU A 149 -4.90 -18.48 15.73
N GLU A 150 -4.50 -17.24 15.50
CA GLU A 150 -5.30 -16.06 15.89
C GLU A 150 -6.70 -16.08 15.26
N VAL A 151 -6.79 -16.28 13.94
CA VAL A 151 -8.08 -16.38 13.24
C VAL A 151 -8.86 -17.60 13.74
N SER A 152 -8.19 -18.72 13.94
CA SER A 152 -8.84 -19.99 14.30
C SER A 152 -9.43 -19.94 15.70
N VAL A 153 -8.73 -19.35 16.67
CA VAL A 153 -9.23 -19.16 18.04
C VAL A 153 -10.31 -18.09 18.10
N LYS A 154 -10.24 -17.08 17.23
CA LYS A 154 -11.27 -16.03 17.15
C LYS A 154 -12.60 -16.54 16.59
N PHE A 155 -12.55 -17.43 15.60
CA PHE A 155 -13.73 -17.93 14.88
C PHE A 155 -14.04 -19.41 15.14
N GLU A 156 -13.34 -20.03 16.10
CA GLU A 156 -13.51 -21.44 16.50
C GLU A 156 -13.37 -22.42 15.32
N LEU A 157 -12.39 -22.15 14.43
CA LEU A 157 -12.12 -23.00 13.28
C LEU A 157 -11.44 -24.31 13.68
N ASP A 158 -11.85 -25.39 13.02
CA ASP A 158 -11.23 -26.70 13.14
C ASP A 158 -10.02 -26.81 12.21
N TYR A 159 -9.06 -27.65 12.61
CA TYR A 159 -7.84 -27.90 11.84
C TYR A 159 -8.13 -28.37 10.41
N ASP A 160 -9.12 -29.25 10.23
CA ASP A 160 -9.49 -29.82 8.93
C ASP A 160 -9.99 -28.74 7.94
N CYS A 161 -10.67 -27.70 8.44
CA CYS A 161 -11.13 -26.58 7.63
C CYS A 161 -9.94 -25.82 7.04
N VAL A 162 -8.96 -25.50 7.88
CA VAL A 162 -7.74 -24.80 7.47
C VAL A 162 -6.93 -25.67 6.52
N LEU A 163 -6.74 -26.95 6.83
CA LEU A 163 -6.03 -27.88 5.98
C LEU A 163 -6.68 -28.04 4.60
N GLY A 164 -8.02 -28.08 4.53
CA GLY A 164 -8.76 -28.15 3.27
C GLY A 164 -8.45 -26.96 2.36
N SER A 165 -8.46 -25.74 2.90
CA SER A 165 -8.10 -24.53 2.15
C SER A 165 -6.64 -24.53 1.67
N LEU A 166 -5.70 -24.99 2.50
CA LEU A 166 -4.28 -25.03 2.19
C LEU A 166 -3.95 -26.10 1.13
N LYS A 167 -4.54 -27.28 1.26
CA LYS A 167 -4.46 -28.35 0.25
C LYS A 167 -5.03 -27.85 -1.07
N CYS A 168 -6.20 -27.22 -1.06
CA CYS A 168 -6.78 -26.64 -2.26
C CYS A 168 -5.83 -25.65 -2.95
N LEU A 169 -5.22 -24.70 -2.23
CA LEU A 169 -4.25 -23.78 -2.82
C LEU A 169 -3.04 -24.49 -3.45
N LYS A 170 -2.57 -25.58 -2.83
CA LYS A 170 -1.48 -26.40 -3.38
C LYS A 170 -1.91 -27.17 -4.63
N ASP A 171 -3.10 -27.75 -4.62
CA ASP A 171 -3.67 -28.48 -5.75
C ASP A 171 -3.86 -27.54 -6.96
N LEU A 172 -4.11 -26.25 -6.71
CA LEU A 172 -4.19 -25.20 -7.71
C LEU A 172 -2.81 -24.72 -8.23
N GLY A 173 -1.71 -25.27 -7.71
CA GLY A 173 -0.34 -24.97 -8.15
C GLY A 173 0.29 -23.74 -7.50
N VAL A 174 -0.25 -23.23 -6.39
CA VAL A 174 0.32 -22.10 -5.65
C VAL A 174 1.57 -22.56 -4.88
N SER A 175 2.66 -21.81 -5.00
CA SER A 175 3.91 -22.14 -4.33
C SER A 175 3.84 -21.91 -2.81
N ASP A 176 4.61 -22.68 -2.04
CA ASP A 176 4.66 -22.54 -0.57
C ASP A 176 5.06 -21.12 -0.13
N ILE A 177 5.89 -20.44 -0.91
CA ILE A 177 6.31 -19.05 -0.64
C ILE A 177 5.10 -18.11 -0.75
N THR A 178 4.27 -18.29 -1.76
CA THR A 178 3.05 -17.50 -1.97
C THR A 178 2.01 -17.82 -0.92
N ILE A 179 1.82 -19.09 -0.56
CA ILE A 179 0.92 -19.50 0.53
C ILE A 179 1.32 -18.80 1.83
N ASN A 180 2.61 -18.79 2.17
CA ASN A 180 3.10 -18.03 3.32
C ASN A 180 2.72 -16.55 3.24
N LYS A 181 2.97 -15.90 2.10
CA LYS A 181 2.65 -14.48 1.92
C LYS A 181 1.16 -14.19 2.07
N VAL A 182 0.31 -15.08 1.54
CA VAL A 182 -1.14 -14.98 1.67
C VAL A 182 -1.55 -15.09 3.14
N LEU A 183 -1.03 -16.07 3.89
CA LEU A 183 -1.37 -16.27 5.30
C LEU A 183 -0.82 -15.16 6.22
N GLU A 184 0.34 -14.60 5.88
CA GLU A 184 0.95 -13.49 6.62
C GLU A 184 0.16 -12.18 6.45
N THR A 185 -0.43 -11.96 5.28
CA THR A 185 -1.13 -10.70 4.95
C THR A 185 -2.65 -10.79 5.09
N HIS A 186 -3.22 -11.96 4.80
CA HIS A 186 -4.66 -12.20 4.65
C HIS A 186 -5.03 -13.58 5.21
N SER A 187 -4.76 -13.81 6.50
CA SER A 187 -5.08 -15.08 7.16
C SER A 187 -6.57 -15.45 7.14
N MET A 188 -7.47 -14.52 6.83
CA MET A 188 -8.91 -14.82 6.67
C MET A 188 -9.21 -15.81 5.55
N VAL A 189 -8.29 -16.05 4.60
CA VAL A 189 -8.47 -17.10 3.58
C VAL A 189 -8.72 -18.47 4.21
N THR A 190 -8.19 -18.74 5.42
CA THR A 190 -8.41 -20.02 6.13
C THR A 190 -9.83 -20.22 6.63
N MET A 191 -10.65 -19.16 6.68
CA MET A 191 -12.07 -19.27 6.99
C MET A 191 -12.90 -19.74 5.79
N MET A 192 -12.32 -19.71 4.59
CA MET A 192 -13.03 -20.05 3.37
C MET A 192 -13.05 -21.57 3.18
N CYS A 193 -14.20 -22.12 2.83
CA CYS A 193 -14.29 -23.51 2.40
C CYS A 193 -13.44 -23.73 1.14
N ALA A 194 -12.84 -24.91 1.00
CA ALA A 194 -12.03 -25.27 -0.15
C ALA A 194 -12.75 -25.02 -1.49
N ASP A 195 -14.06 -25.30 -1.55
CA ASP A 195 -14.87 -25.07 -2.75
C ASP A 195 -14.93 -23.59 -3.13
N LYS A 196 -15.07 -22.67 -2.15
CA LYS A 196 -15.09 -21.22 -2.44
C LYS A 196 -13.74 -20.71 -2.92
N VAL A 197 -12.65 -21.28 -2.41
CA VAL A 197 -11.29 -20.94 -2.87
C VAL A 197 -11.12 -21.39 -4.31
N ARG A 198 -11.60 -22.60 -4.64
CA ARG A 198 -11.62 -23.15 -5.99
C ARG A 198 -12.48 -22.32 -6.94
N ASP A 199 -13.72 -22.00 -6.56
CA ASP A 199 -14.62 -21.18 -7.37
C ASP A 199 -14.01 -19.81 -7.70
N ASN A 200 -13.34 -19.20 -6.71
CA ASN A 200 -12.64 -17.92 -6.90
C ASN A 200 -11.45 -18.06 -7.86
N PHE A 201 -10.69 -19.16 -7.74
CA PHE A 201 -9.60 -19.46 -8.64
C PHE A 201 -10.09 -19.66 -10.07
N GLU A 202 -11.05 -20.57 -10.26
CA GLU A 202 -11.63 -20.91 -11.57
C GLU A 202 -12.21 -19.67 -12.23
N PHE A 203 -12.96 -18.86 -11.48
CA PHE A 203 -13.51 -17.62 -12.02
C PHE A 203 -12.43 -16.62 -12.50
N VAL A 204 -11.32 -16.45 -11.78
CA VAL A 204 -10.23 -15.54 -12.21
C VAL A 204 -9.49 -16.12 -13.41
N VAL A 205 -9.22 -17.42 -13.40
CA VAL A 205 -8.58 -18.14 -14.51
C VAL A 205 -9.42 -18.06 -15.77
N ASP A 206 -10.72 -18.33 -15.66
CA ASP A 206 -11.66 -18.31 -16.79
C ASP A 206 -11.92 -16.88 -17.29
N ALA A 207 -12.08 -15.91 -16.39
CA ALA A 207 -12.38 -14.54 -16.77
C ALA A 207 -11.23 -13.89 -17.56
N PHE A 208 -9.97 -14.16 -17.17
CA PHE A 208 -8.80 -13.55 -17.80
C PHE A 208 -8.02 -14.50 -18.73
N GLY A 209 -8.36 -15.79 -18.77
CA GLY A 209 -7.58 -16.82 -19.49
C GLY A 209 -6.15 -16.94 -18.97
N ILE A 210 -5.97 -16.99 -17.64
CA ILE A 210 -4.67 -16.96 -16.95
C ILE A 210 -4.24 -18.37 -16.55
N ASP A 211 -2.95 -18.69 -16.63
CA ASP A 211 -2.45 -19.98 -16.17
C ASP A 211 -2.14 -20.01 -14.65
N ASN A 212 -1.94 -21.21 -14.09
CA ASN A 212 -1.69 -21.37 -12.65
C ASN A 212 -0.42 -20.64 -12.18
N VAL A 213 0.59 -20.50 -13.04
CA VAL A 213 1.87 -19.84 -12.73
C VAL A 213 1.70 -18.32 -12.67
N GLU A 214 0.97 -17.76 -13.63
CA GLU A 214 0.56 -16.36 -13.64
C GLU A 214 -0.31 -16.04 -12.42
N PHE A 215 -1.22 -16.95 -12.05
CA PHE A 215 -2.02 -16.80 -10.83
C PHE A 215 -1.18 -16.81 -9.55
N ASP A 216 -0.18 -17.70 -9.41
CA ASP A 216 0.78 -17.65 -8.28
C ASP A 216 1.48 -16.29 -8.18
N ARG A 217 1.89 -15.71 -9.32
CA ARG A 217 2.52 -14.38 -9.36
C ARG A 217 1.56 -13.29 -8.91
N ILE A 218 0.30 -13.35 -9.35
CA ILE A 218 -0.76 -12.41 -8.94
C ILE A 218 -0.97 -12.50 -7.43
N LEU A 219 -1.14 -13.70 -6.88
CA LEU A 219 -1.30 -13.91 -5.44
C LEU A 219 -0.11 -13.41 -4.64
N ARG A 220 1.11 -13.57 -5.15
CA ARG A 220 2.33 -13.09 -4.47
C ARG A 220 2.34 -11.58 -4.28
N VAL A 221 1.85 -10.83 -5.27
CA VAL A 221 1.81 -9.36 -5.23
C VAL A 221 0.55 -8.85 -4.55
N TYR A 222 -0.60 -9.47 -4.83
CA TYR A 222 -1.90 -9.07 -4.30
C TYR A 222 -2.73 -10.29 -3.82
N PRO A 223 -2.42 -10.82 -2.62
CA PRO A 223 -3.16 -11.93 -2.01
C PRO A 223 -4.65 -11.64 -1.79
N GLY A 224 -4.99 -10.34 -1.66
CA GLY A 224 -6.34 -9.87 -1.44
C GLY A 224 -7.34 -10.36 -2.46
N VAL A 225 -6.89 -10.71 -3.68
CA VAL A 225 -7.75 -11.28 -4.72
C VAL A 225 -8.59 -12.46 -4.19
N LEU A 226 -8.06 -13.32 -3.32
CA LEU A 226 -8.81 -14.47 -2.77
C LEU A 226 -9.87 -14.10 -1.72
N VAL A 227 -9.64 -13.01 -0.98
CA VAL A 227 -10.47 -12.60 0.18
C VAL A 227 -11.60 -11.67 -0.24
N PHE A 228 -11.38 -10.85 -1.26
CA PHE A 228 -12.47 -10.06 -1.81
C PHE A 228 -13.54 -11.02 -2.31
N GLY A 229 -14.80 -10.83 -1.90
CA GLY A 229 -15.95 -11.59 -2.40
C GLY A 229 -16.14 -11.31 -3.89
N ILE A 230 -15.30 -11.97 -4.70
CA ILE A 230 -15.00 -11.66 -6.09
C ILE A 230 -16.28 -11.67 -6.92
N GLN A 231 -17.16 -12.64 -6.74
CA GLN A 231 -18.31 -12.87 -7.63
C GLN A 231 -19.09 -11.59 -7.98
N ASN A 232 -19.43 -10.73 -7.01
CA ASN A 232 -20.28 -9.57 -7.29
C ASN A 232 -19.52 -8.28 -7.58
N LYS A 233 -18.47 -7.94 -6.81
CA LYS A 233 -17.71 -6.69 -7.05
C LYS A 233 -16.87 -6.81 -8.32
N PHE A 234 -16.17 -7.92 -8.49
CA PHE A 234 -15.28 -8.11 -9.62
C PHE A 234 -16.06 -8.24 -10.92
N LYS A 235 -17.17 -8.98 -10.92
CA LYS A 235 -18.03 -9.04 -12.12
C LYS A 235 -18.49 -7.64 -12.54
N ARG A 236 -18.93 -6.80 -11.60
CA ARG A 236 -19.28 -5.40 -11.89
C ARG A 236 -18.10 -4.58 -12.41
N LEU A 237 -16.89 -4.84 -11.92
CA LEU A 237 -15.68 -4.17 -12.40
C LEU A 237 -15.32 -4.60 -13.82
N LEU A 238 -15.42 -5.89 -14.14
CA LEU A 238 -15.24 -6.39 -15.51
C LEU A 238 -16.31 -5.88 -16.46
N ASP A 239 -17.56 -5.84 -16.00
CA ASP A 239 -18.67 -5.24 -16.74
C ASP A 239 -18.37 -3.77 -17.05
N GLU A 240 -17.88 -2.99 -16.08
CA GLU A 240 -17.43 -1.61 -16.31
C GLU A 240 -16.33 -1.55 -17.39
N PHE A 241 -15.30 -2.40 -17.31
CA PHE A 241 -14.22 -2.40 -18.31
C PHE A 241 -14.74 -2.71 -19.71
N SER A 242 -15.70 -3.64 -19.83
CA SER A 242 -16.34 -3.96 -21.10
C SER A 242 -17.19 -2.80 -21.64
N VAL A 243 -17.95 -2.11 -20.77
CA VAL A 243 -18.77 -0.93 -21.13
C VAL A 243 -17.89 0.25 -21.55
N LEU A 244 -16.70 0.39 -20.96
CA LEU A 244 -15.70 1.37 -21.37
C LEU A 244 -15.00 1.01 -22.70
N GLY A 245 -15.29 -0.17 -23.28
CA GLY A 245 -14.78 -0.62 -24.58
C GLY A 245 -13.40 -1.26 -24.53
N PHE A 246 -12.93 -1.71 -23.36
CA PHE A 246 -11.63 -2.37 -23.25
C PHE A 246 -11.73 -3.86 -23.57
N ASN A 247 -10.80 -4.34 -24.41
CA ASN A 247 -10.63 -5.76 -24.66
C ASN A 247 -10.00 -6.44 -23.42
N MET A 248 -10.50 -7.62 -23.07
CA MET A 248 -10.00 -8.45 -21.98
C MET A 248 -8.49 -8.73 -22.07
N GLU A 249 -7.93 -8.84 -23.27
CA GLU A 249 -6.49 -8.97 -23.52
C GLU A 249 -5.68 -7.78 -22.94
N VAL A 250 -6.21 -6.56 -23.12
CA VAL A 250 -5.58 -5.34 -22.58
C VAL A 250 -5.65 -5.36 -21.05
N VAL A 251 -6.80 -5.76 -20.50
CA VAL A 251 -6.99 -5.86 -19.05
C VAL A 251 -6.08 -6.94 -18.46
N LYS A 252 -5.98 -8.12 -19.07
CA LYS A 252 -5.07 -9.20 -18.70
C LYS A 252 -3.62 -8.72 -18.67
N LYS A 253 -3.18 -8.02 -19.72
CA LYS A 253 -1.82 -7.46 -19.78
C LYS A 253 -1.54 -6.48 -18.63
N GLN A 254 -2.53 -5.69 -18.22
CA GLN A 254 -2.37 -4.80 -17.07
C GLN A 254 -2.44 -5.55 -15.74
N LEU A 255 -3.28 -6.58 -15.63
CA LEU A 255 -3.40 -7.42 -14.45
C LEU A 255 -2.08 -8.11 -14.10
N ILE A 256 -1.41 -8.67 -15.10
CA ILE A 256 -0.11 -9.33 -14.94
C ILE A 256 0.97 -8.32 -14.52
N ARG A 257 0.88 -7.07 -14.98
CA ARG A 257 1.82 -6.00 -14.61
C ARG A 257 1.58 -5.51 -13.18
N ASP A 258 0.33 -5.27 -12.81
CA ASP A 258 -0.05 -4.85 -11.48
C ASP A 258 -1.44 -5.42 -11.11
N PRO A 259 -1.50 -6.46 -10.25
CA PRO A 259 -2.77 -7.08 -9.89
C PRO A 259 -3.67 -6.20 -9.02
N ARG A 260 -3.15 -5.07 -8.51
CA ARG A 260 -3.94 -4.11 -7.73
C ARG A 260 -4.99 -3.39 -8.58
N ILE A 261 -5.00 -3.54 -9.90
CA ILE A 261 -6.13 -3.09 -10.73
C ILE A 261 -7.48 -3.72 -10.29
N LEU A 262 -7.44 -4.89 -9.64
CA LEU A 262 -8.64 -5.55 -9.11
C LEU A 262 -9.15 -4.90 -7.82
N ALA A 263 -8.33 -4.07 -7.17
CA ALA A 263 -8.71 -3.33 -5.98
C ALA A 263 -9.62 -2.13 -6.30
N LEU A 264 -9.64 -1.68 -7.56
CA LEU A 264 -10.41 -0.52 -8.02
C LEU A 264 -11.88 -0.61 -7.59
N GLU A 265 -12.46 0.53 -7.23
CA GLU A 265 -13.89 0.66 -7.04
C GLU A 265 -14.58 0.92 -8.38
N VAL A 266 -15.80 0.42 -8.51
CA VAL A 266 -16.60 0.58 -9.73
C VAL A 266 -16.84 2.08 -9.97
N GLY A 267 -16.50 2.55 -11.17
CA GLY A 267 -16.60 3.94 -11.61
C GLY A 267 -15.32 4.76 -11.42
N GLU A 268 -14.32 4.28 -10.68
CA GLU A 268 -13.07 5.04 -10.49
C GLU A 268 -12.28 5.16 -11.79
N LEU A 269 -12.19 4.08 -12.57
CA LEU A 269 -11.50 4.11 -13.86
C LEU A 269 -12.23 5.06 -14.81
N SER A 270 -13.56 5.01 -14.84
CA SER A 270 -14.37 5.94 -15.64
C SER A 270 -14.04 7.42 -15.33
N ARG A 271 -14.04 7.81 -14.05
CA ARG A 271 -13.67 9.18 -13.62
C ARG A 271 -12.26 9.57 -14.05
N CYS A 272 -11.32 8.63 -13.96
CA CYS A 272 -9.94 8.87 -14.40
C CYS A 272 -9.85 9.08 -15.92
N LEU A 273 -10.61 8.32 -16.70
CA LEU A 273 -10.69 8.50 -18.15
C LEU A 273 -11.39 9.81 -18.54
N GLU A 274 -12.42 10.24 -17.79
CA GLU A 274 -13.05 11.55 -17.97
C GLU A 274 -12.07 12.69 -17.73
N LEU A 275 -11.26 12.61 -16.67
CA LEU A 275 -10.17 13.57 -16.42
C LEU A 275 -9.24 13.62 -17.65
N LEU A 276 -8.78 12.46 -18.13
CA LEU A 276 -7.88 12.36 -19.28
C LEU A 276 -8.48 12.97 -20.56
N LYS A 277 -9.79 12.80 -20.79
CA LYS A 277 -10.50 13.42 -21.92
C LYS A 277 -10.54 14.95 -21.78
N SER A 278 -10.68 15.46 -20.56
CA SER A 278 -10.75 16.89 -20.25
C SER A 278 -9.39 17.61 -20.16
N LEU A 279 -8.27 16.89 -20.29
CA LEU A 279 -6.94 17.48 -20.19
C LEU A 279 -6.69 18.50 -21.30
N LYS A 280 -6.44 19.74 -20.90
CA LYS A 280 -5.97 20.82 -21.78
C LYS A 280 -4.44 20.89 -21.73
N CYS A 281 -3.76 19.99 -22.44
CA CYS A 281 -2.29 19.96 -22.49
C CYS A 281 -1.74 19.86 -23.91
N ARG A 282 -0.43 20.05 -24.06
CA ARG A 282 0.25 19.94 -25.36
C ARG A 282 0.08 18.51 -25.92
N GLU A 283 -0.14 18.40 -27.23
CA GLU A 283 -0.31 17.10 -27.90
C GLU A 283 0.83 16.12 -27.66
N ALA A 284 2.07 16.59 -27.50
CA ALA A 284 3.20 15.73 -27.14
C ALA A 284 2.99 15.04 -25.79
N ILE A 285 2.60 15.80 -24.76
CA ILE A 285 2.34 15.26 -23.40
C ILE A 285 1.16 14.29 -23.45
N LYS A 286 0.11 14.63 -24.20
CA LYS A 286 -1.04 13.75 -24.38
C LYS A 286 -0.62 12.43 -25.02
N LYS A 287 0.15 12.46 -26.10
CA LYS A 287 0.70 11.25 -26.74
C LYS A 287 1.54 10.41 -25.78
N ASP A 288 2.39 11.04 -24.98
CA ASP A 288 3.22 10.34 -23.99
C ASP A 288 2.36 9.65 -22.91
N ILE A 289 1.31 10.32 -22.42
CA ILE A 289 0.38 9.75 -21.42
C ILE A 289 -0.34 8.54 -21.98
N PHE A 290 -0.79 8.63 -23.24
CA PHE A 290 -1.55 7.57 -23.91
C PHE A 290 -0.66 6.53 -24.63
N HIS A 291 0.67 6.60 -24.50
CA HIS A 291 1.61 5.73 -25.21
C HIS A 291 1.30 4.23 -25.01
N ASP A 292 1.00 3.84 -23.77
CA ASP A 292 0.69 2.45 -23.41
C ASP A 292 -0.81 2.12 -23.45
N GLY A 293 -1.63 3.02 -24.00
CA GLY A 293 -3.07 2.89 -24.13
C GLY A 293 -3.88 3.54 -23.00
N ALA A 294 -5.16 3.78 -23.29
CA ALA A 294 -6.07 4.52 -22.40
C ALA A 294 -6.32 3.83 -21.05
N PHE A 295 -6.37 2.49 -21.01
CA PHE A 295 -6.56 1.76 -19.74
C PHE A 295 -5.41 2.05 -18.78
N LYS A 296 -4.16 1.90 -19.23
CA LYS A 296 -2.99 2.17 -18.40
C LYS A 296 -2.96 3.64 -17.99
N ALA A 297 -3.18 4.57 -18.94
CA ALA A 297 -3.24 5.99 -18.61
C ALA A 297 -4.27 6.29 -17.50
N GLY A 298 -5.47 5.72 -17.58
CA GLY A 298 -6.51 5.87 -16.56
C GLY A 298 -6.10 5.29 -15.20
N TYR A 299 -5.46 4.13 -15.19
CA TYR A 299 -4.93 3.52 -13.97
C TYR A 299 -3.78 4.34 -13.36
N GLU A 300 -2.88 4.90 -14.17
CA GLU A 300 -1.81 5.79 -13.69
C GLU A 300 -2.39 7.04 -13.02
N VAL A 301 -3.45 7.64 -13.58
CA VAL A 301 -4.17 8.75 -12.93
C VAL A 301 -4.67 8.35 -11.54
N LYS A 302 -5.33 7.18 -11.44
CA LYS A 302 -5.82 6.65 -10.16
C LYS A 302 -4.70 6.50 -9.13
N LEU A 303 -3.56 5.93 -9.52
CA LEU A 303 -2.40 5.79 -8.63
C LEU A 303 -1.91 7.13 -8.10
N ARG A 304 -1.89 8.19 -8.92
CA ARG A 304 -1.48 9.53 -8.47
C ARG A 304 -2.53 10.17 -7.57
N VAL A 305 -3.82 10.00 -7.87
CA VAL A 305 -4.90 10.48 -7.01
C VAL A 305 -4.83 9.84 -5.63
N ASP A 306 -4.62 8.53 -5.57
CA ASP A 306 -4.47 7.80 -4.30
C ASP A 306 -3.22 8.23 -3.54
N CYS A 307 -2.10 8.42 -4.22
CA CYS A 307 -0.88 8.94 -3.60
C CYS A 307 -1.10 10.31 -2.97
N LEU A 308 -1.72 11.25 -3.68
CA LEU A 308 -2.03 12.58 -3.16
C LEU A 308 -3.01 12.51 -1.98
N ARG A 309 -4.02 11.63 -2.07
CA ARG A 309 -5.00 11.42 -1.00
C ARG A 309 -4.37 10.83 0.26
N ASN A 310 -3.46 9.87 0.12
CA ASN A 310 -2.74 9.27 1.23
C ASN A 310 -1.88 10.30 1.99
N HIS A 311 -1.45 11.37 1.32
CA HIS A 311 -0.73 12.49 1.91
C HIS A 311 -1.63 13.63 2.42
N GLY A 312 -2.95 13.44 2.43
CA GLY A 312 -3.91 14.37 3.04
C GLY A 312 -4.56 15.37 2.09
N ILE A 313 -4.40 15.24 0.77
CA ILE A 313 -5.13 16.08 -0.20
C ILE A 313 -6.55 15.53 -0.39
N ALA A 314 -7.55 16.43 -0.41
CA ALA A 314 -8.92 16.04 -0.68
C ALA A 314 -9.08 15.47 -2.10
N LEU A 315 -10.00 14.52 -2.30
CA LEU A 315 -10.19 13.84 -3.59
C LEU A 315 -10.39 14.81 -4.76
N ARG A 316 -11.21 15.84 -4.57
CA ARG A 316 -11.48 16.88 -5.57
C ARG A 316 -10.20 17.63 -5.95
N ASP A 317 -9.41 17.99 -4.96
CA ASP A 317 -8.18 18.76 -5.17
C ASP A 317 -7.09 17.91 -5.82
N ALA A 318 -7.02 16.61 -5.49
CA ALA A 318 -6.11 15.68 -6.16
C ALA A 318 -6.38 15.59 -7.67
N TYR A 319 -7.65 15.48 -8.08
CA TYR A 319 -8.01 15.56 -9.50
C TYR A 319 -7.67 16.93 -10.12
N SER A 320 -7.93 18.03 -9.41
CA SER A 320 -7.58 19.38 -9.85
C SER A 320 -6.06 19.55 -10.07
N VAL A 321 -5.23 19.00 -9.18
CA VAL A 321 -3.76 19.01 -9.31
C VAL A 321 -3.32 18.32 -10.60
N LEU A 322 -3.82 17.12 -10.87
CA LEU A 322 -3.48 16.37 -12.09
C LEU A 322 -4.04 17.03 -13.36
N TRP A 323 -5.21 17.66 -13.27
CA TRP A 323 -5.78 18.39 -14.39
C TRP A 323 -4.96 19.63 -14.76
N LYS A 324 -4.50 20.39 -13.74
CA LYS A 324 -3.63 21.56 -13.94
C LYS A 324 -2.22 21.18 -14.37
N GLU A 325 -1.69 20.07 -13.85
CA GLU A 325 -0.34 19.59 -14.15
C GLU A 325 -0.34 18.12 -14.58
N PRO A 326 -0.67 17.82 -15.85
CA PRO A 326 -0.77 16.44 -16.33
C PRO A 326 0.57 15.72 -16.46
N ARG A 327 1.71 16.44 -16.43
CA ARG A 327 3.04 15.81 -16.48
C ARG A 327 3.31 14.91 -15.28
N VAL A 328 2.60 15.09 -14.16
CA VAL A 328 2.71 14.21 -12.98
C VAL A 328 2.40 12.75 -13.33
N ILE A 329 1.51 12.51 -14.30
CA ILE A 329 1.15 11.16 -14.75
C ILE A 329 2.35 10.44 -15.40
N LEU A 330 3.28 11.20 -15.99
CA LEU A 330 4.47 10.67 -16.68
C LEU A 330 5.63 10.32 -15.75
N TYR A 331 5.63 10.85 -14.51
CA TYR A 331 6.65 10.51 -13.52
C TYR A 331 6.35 9.17 -12.87
N ASN A 332 7.38 8.44 -12.44
CA ASN A 332 7.20 7.25 -11.60
C ASN A 332 6.53 7.64 -10.28
N LEU A 333 5.75 6.72 -9.71
CA LEU A 333 5.02 6.98 -8.47
C LEU A 333 5.98 7.33 -7.32
N ASP A 334 7.08 6.59 -7.19
CA ASP A 334 8.13 6.82 -6.19
C ASP A 334 8.78 8.21 -6.32
N ASP A 335 8.88 8.74 -7.54
CA ASP A 335 9.43 10.08 -7.76
C ASP A 335 8.45 11.18 -7.34
N VAL A 336 7.14 10.93 -7.50
CA VAL A 336 6.08 11.83 -7.02
C VAL A 336 6.05 11.81 -5.49
N GLU A 337 6.09 10.63 -4.87
CA GLU A 337 6.11 10.46 -3.42
C GLU A 337 7.34 11.13 -2.80
N ARG A 338 8.53 10.90 -3.36
CA ARG A 338 9.76 11.56 -2.90
C ARG A 338 9.69 13.09 -2.95
N LYS A 339 9.05 13.66 -3.98
CA LYS A 339 8.82 15.12 -4.07
C LYS A 339 7.90 15.60 -2.97
N ILE A 340 6.84 14.85 -2.65
CA ILE A 340 5.89 15.19 -1.58
C ILE A 340 6.57 15.09 -0.21
N GLU A 341 7.32 14.01 0.05
CA GLU A 341 8.07 13.83 1.29
C GLU A 341 9.09 14.95 1.49
N PHE A 342 9.79 15.36 0.44
CA PHE A 342 10.73 16.48 0.49
C PHE A 342 10.02 17.80 0.83
N LEU A 343 8.84 18.05 0.24
CA LEU A 343 8.04 19.24 0.52
C LEU A 343 7.64 19.30 2.00
N LEU A 344 7.11 18.20 2.53
CA LEU A 344 6.59 18.12 3.90
C LEU A 344 7.72 18.10 4.94
N HIS A 345 8.73 17.26 4.75
CA HIS A 345 9.72 16.98 5.78
C HIS A 345 10.96 17.86 5.71
N VAL A 346 11.37 18.30 4.51
CA VAL A 346 12.57 19.12 4.33
C VAL A 346 12.21 20.58 4.15
N MET A 347 11.29 20.90 3.24
CA MET A 347 10.88 22.29 3.00
C MET A 347 9.93 22.81 4.09
N LYS A 348 9.31 21.92 4.87
CA LYS A 348 8.31 22.24 5.91
C LYS A 348 7.13 23.05 5.35
N VAL A 349 6.75 22.77 4.11
CA VAL A 349 5.62 23.42 3.44
C VAL A 349 4.40 22.52 3.52
N ASP A 350 3.24 23.12 3.77
CA ASP A 350 1.97 22.40 3.85
C ASP A 350 1.59 21.76 2.51
N ILE A 351 0.96 20.59 2.57
CA ILE A 351 0.58 19.82 1.38
C ILE A 351 -0.44 20.56 0.50
N GLN A 352 -1.27 21.42 1.08
CA GLN A 352 -2.29 22.18 0.36
C GLN A 352 -1.69 23.18 -0.64
N CYS A 353 -0.42 23.58 -0.46
CA CYS A 353 0.29 24.40 -1.44
C CYS A 353 0.41 23.73 -2.82
N LEU A 354 0.29 22.40 -2.92
CA LEU A 354 0.27 21.69 -4.20
C LEU A 354 -0.97 22.01 -5.05
N VAL A 355 -2.09 22.41 -4.43
CA VAL A 355 -3.30 22.81 -5.14
C VAL A 355 -3.11 24.16 -5.86
N GLU A 356 -2.30 25.03 -5.25
CA GLU A 356 -1.95 26.36 -5.75
C GLU A 356 -0.79 26.32 -6.76
N VAL A 357 0.21 25.47 -6.50
CA VAL A 357 1.43 25.33 -7.32
C VAL A 357 1.64 23.86 -7.74
N PRO A 358 0.73 23.28 -8.54
CA PRO A 358 0.83 21.89 -9.00
C PRO A 358 2.06 21.66 -9.89
N GLU A 359 2.60 22.72 -10.52
CA GLU A 359 3.80 22.66 -11.36
C GLU A 359 5.03 22.11 -10.61
N TYR A 360 5.03 22.18 -9.27
CA TYR A 360 6.05 21.55 -8.42
C TYR A 360 6.21 20.05 -8.74
N LEU A 361 5.10 19.34 -8.89
CA LEU A 361 5.14 17.90 -9.20
C LEU A 361 5.54 17.65 -10.66
N GLY A 362 5.31 18.61 -11.56
CA GLY A 362 5.63 18.51 -12.98
C GLY A 362 7.09 18.81 -13.35
N VAL A 363 7.89 19.40 -12.46
CA VAL A 363 9.31 19.71 -12.72
C VAL A 363 10.25 18.58 -12.26
N ASN A 364 11.47 18.55 -12.81
CA ASN A 364 12.47 17.57 -12.41
C ASN A 364 13.04 17.89 -11.00
N PHE A 365 13.06 16.89 -10.12
CA PHE A 365 13.48 17.07 -8.73
C PHE A 365 14.95 17.52 -8.60
N GLU A 366 15.87 16.77 -9.19
CA GLU A 366 17.32 17.01 -9.04
C GLU A 366 17.81 18.24 -9.80
N LYS A 367 17.24 18.52 -10.96
CA LYS A 367 17.68 19.62 -11.84
C LYS A 367 17.01 20.94 -11.53
N HIS A 368 15.84 20.92 -10.89
CA HIS A 368 15.02 22.13 -10.70
C HIS A 368 14.73 22.43 -9.24
N ILE A 369 14.17 21.48 -8.49
CA ILE A 369 13.73 21.71 -7.10
C ILE A 369 14.95 21.82 -6.18
N LEU A 370 15.81 20.81 -6.18
CA LEU A 370 16.92 20.70 -5.24
C LEU A 370 17.95 21.84 -5.35
N PRO A 371 18.43 22.27 -6.53
CA PRO A 371 19.42 23.34 -6.63
C PRO A 371 18.84 24.68 -6.18
N ARG A 372 17.57 24.95 -6.49
CA ARG A 372 16.89 26.17 -6.07
C ARG A 372 16.67 26.19 -4.57
N PHE A 373 16.22 25.08 -4.00
CA PHE A 373 16.02 24.97 -2.55
C PHE A 373 17.33 25.20 -1.80
N LYS A 374 18.44 24.60 -2.23
CA LYS A 374 19.77 24.80 -1.61
C LYS A 374 20.20 26.27 -1.57
N VAL A 375 19.98 27.00 -2.67
CA VAL A 375 20.27 28.44 -2.72
C VAL A 375 19.39 29.20 -1.72
N ILE A 376 18.08 28.99 -1.74
CA ILE A 376 17.16 29.69 -0.84
C ILE A 376 17.44 29.35 0.63
N ASP A 377 17.73 28.09 0.95
CA ASP A 377 18.02 27.65 2.31
C ASP A 377 19.34 28.24 2.83
N HIS A 378 20.35 28.35 1.97
CA HIS A 378 21.59 29.05 2.30
C HIS A 378 21.36 30.55 2.52
N LEU A 379 20.62 31.21 1.62
CA LEU A 379 20.30 32.63 1.79
C LEU A 379 19.49 32.88 3.07
N ARG A 380 18.61 31.95 3.45
CA ARG A 380 17.87 32.00 4.71
C ARG A 380 18.80 31.92 5.92
N SER A 381 19.82 31.05 5.90
CA SER A 381 20.74 30.89 7.04
C SER A 381 21.67 32.08 7.26
N ILE A 382 21.99 32.82 6.19
CA ILE A 382 22.80 34.05 6.28
C ILE A 382 21.96 35.33 6.43
N GLY A 383 20.63 35.21 6.53
CA GLY A 383 19.71 36.36 6.61
C GLY A 383 19.68 37.22 5.34
N GLY A 384 20.05 36.66 4.19
CA GLY A 384 20.13 37.36 2.90
C GLY A 384 18.78 37.50 2.19
N LEU A 385 17.70 36.90 2.72
CA LEU A 385 16.36 37.02 2.17
C LEU A 385 15.63 38.19 2.83
N GLY A 386 15.09 39.11 2.04
CA GLY A 386 14.25 40.20 2.54
C GLY A 386 12.87 39.74 2.99
N ASP A 387 12.25 38.83 2.22
CA ASP A 387 10.95 38.22 2.50
C ASP A 387 11.06 36.68 2.41
N GLU A 388 10.12 35.97 3.05
CA GLU A 388 10.02 34.52 2.94
C GLU A 388 9.70 34.09 1.50
N VAL A 389 10.55 33.23 0.94
CA VAL A 389 10.38 32.68 -0.41
C VAL A 389 9.48 31.45 -0.35
N GLY A 390 8.24 31.61 -0.84
CA GLY A 390 7.26 30.54 -0.94
C GLY A 390 7.54 29.55 -2.09
N LEU A 391 6.72 28.49 -2.15
CA LEU A 391 6.83 27.45 -3.17
C LEU A 391 6.67 28.02 -4.59
N ARG A 392 5.81 29.03 -4.75
CA ARG A 392 5.55 29.67 -6.04
C ARG A 392 6.79 30.37 -6.58
N GLU A 393 7.47 31.13 -5.73
CA GLU A 393 8.68 31.89 -6.05
C GLU A 393 9.85 30.96 -6.32
N LEU A 394 9.86 29.77 -5.71
CA LEU A 394 10.85 28.74 -5.99
C LEU A 394 10.63 28.10 -7.37
N ILE A 395 9.38 27.80 -7.73
CA ILE A 395 9.07 26.94 -8.89
C ILE A 395 8.80 27.74 -10.16
N LYS A 396 8.01 28.81 -10.12
CA LYS A 396 7.54 29.51 -11.33
C LYS A 396 8.62 30.27 -12.11
N PRO A 397 9.66 30.86 -11.51
CA PRO A 397 10.67 31.58 -12.29
C PRO A 397 11.42 30.68 -13.27
N SER A 398 11.78 31.24 -14.43
CA SER A 398 12.73 30.58 -15.33
C SER A 398 14.09 30.43 -14.67
N ARG A 399 14.94 29.52 -15.18
CA ARG A 399 16.31 29.34 -14.65
C ARG A 399 17.09 30.66 -14.61
N MET A 400 16.97 31.48 -15.66
CA MET A 400 17.62 32.80 -15.76
C MET A 400 17.05 33.80 -14.75
N LYS A 401 15.72 33.84 -14.62
CA LYS A 401 15.07 34.75 -13.66
C LYS A 401 15.45 34.40 -12.22
N PHE A 402 15.43 33.11 -11.86
CA PHE A 402 15.87 32.64 -10.54
C PHE A 402 17.34 33.00 -10.29
N TYR A 403 18.21 32.77 -11.27
CA TYR A 403 19.64 33.09 -11.18
C TYR A 403 19.87 34.59 -10.92
N ASN A 404 19.22 35.47 -11.69
CA ASN A 404 19.39 36.92 -11.53
C ASN A 404 18.88 37.44 -10.18
N LEU A 405 17.84 36.82 -9.62
CA LEU A 405 17.25 37.22 -8.34
C LEU A 405 18.04 36.72 -7.13
N TYR A 406 18.43 35.44 -7.14
CA TYR A 406 18.95 34.78 -5.92
C TYR A 406 20.40 34.32 -6.02
N VAL A 407 20.99 34.25 -7.22
CA VAL A 407 22.35 33.72 -7.39
C VAL A 407 23.33 34.82 -7.77
N LYS A 408 23.00 35.65 -8.76
CA LYS A 408 23.87 36.75 -9.23
C LYS A 408 24.24 37.75 -8.13
N PRO A 409 23.35 38.13 -7.19
CA PRO A 409 23.72 39.04 -6.11
C PRO A 409 24.66 38.40 -5.05
N TYR A 410 24.74 37.07 -5.01
CA TYR A 410 25.46 36.29 -3.98
C TYR A 410 26.45 35.32 -4.65
N PRO A 411 27.69 35.75 -4.97
CA PRO A 411 28.66 34.95 -5.72
C PRO A 411 28.91 33.54 -5.15
N GLU A 412 28.83 33.36 -3.84
CA GLU A 412 28.93 32.07 -3.14
C GLU A 412 27.87 31.05 -3.62
N CYS A 413 26.67 31.51 -3.99
CA CYS A 413 25.57 30.69 -4.47
C CYS A 413 25.83 30.11 -5.88
N GLU A 414 26.77 30.65 -6.65
CA GLU A 414 27.10 30.12 -7.99
C GLU A 414 27.68 28.70 -7.93
N SER A 415 28.43 28.42 -6.86
CA SER A 415 29.00 27.09 -6.62
C SER A 415 27.90 26.06 -6.32
N MET A 416 26.83 26.47 -5.64
CA MET A 416 25.72 25.62 -5.20
C MET A 416 24.67 25.39 -6.29
N TYR A 417 24.35 26.42 -7.07
CA TYR A 417 23.37 26.35 -8.17
C TYR A 417 23.94 25.68 -9.43
N GLY A 418 25.27 25.56 -9.51
CA GLY A 418 26.01 25.10 -10.67
C GLY A 418 26.29 26.26 -11.63
N ARG A 419 27.52 26.32 -12.16
CA ARG A 419 27.95 27.42 -13.05
C ARG A 419 26.98 27.57 -14.22
N PHE A 420 26.43 28.77 -14.38
CA PHE A 420 26.15 29.28 -15.70
C PHE A 420 27.51 29.33 -16.40
N SER A 421 27.70 28.64 -17.52
CA SER A 421 28.93 28.81 -18.31
C SER A 421 29.02 30.28 -18.72
N ARG A 422 29.77 31.09 -17.95
CA ARG A 422 30.13 32.46 -18.33
C ARG A 422 30.96 32.46 -19.62
N ASP A 423 31.60 31.33 -19.94
CA ASP A 423 32.49 31.15 -21.09
C ASP A 423 31.84 30.54 -22.35
N THR A 424 30.53 30.26 -22.32
CA THR A 424 29.82 30.33 -23.59
C THR A 424 29.56 31.81 -23.83
N ALA A 425 30.54 32.49 -24.44
CA ALA A 425 30.21 33.47 -25.45
C ALA A 425 29.00 32.89 -26.17
N VAL A 426 27.86 33.58 -26.14
CA VAL A 426 26.73 33.20 -26.96
C VAL A 426 27.33 33.17 -28.36
N ARG A 427 27.71 31.98 -28.84
CA ARG A 427 27.91 31.72 -30.26
C ARG A 427 26.51 31.81 -30.82
N SER A 428 26.03 33.04 -30.88
CA SER A 428 25.10 33.46 -31.89
C SER A 428 25.75 32.95 -33.16
N GLN A 429 25.09 32.02 -33.84
CA GLN A 429 25.52 31.59 -35.18
C GLN A 429 25.53 32.78 -36.17
N HIS A 430 25.13 33.97 -35.71
CA HIS A 430 25.08 35.20 -36.44
C HIS A 430 25.79 36.33 -35.67
N PRO A 431 26.79 36.99 -36.28
CA PRO A 431 27.43 38.17 -35.72
C PRO A 431 26.41 39.21 -35.23
N VAL A 432 26.73 39.86 -34.10
CA VAL A 432 25.93 40.93 -33.51
C VAL A 432 25.73 42.04 -34.55
N GLY A 433 24.49 42.27 -34.99
CA GLY A 433 24.11 43.30 -35.96
C GLY A 433 23.56 42.78 -37.29
N MET A 434 23.79 41.50 -37.64
CA MET A 434 23.33 40.91 -38.91
C MET A 434 21.79 40.79 -39.05
N TRP A 435 21.07 40.75 -37.94
CA TRP A 435 19.62 40.69 -37.85
C TRP A 435 18.94 41.98 -38.31
N LYS A 436 19.69 43.09 -38.44
CA LYS A 436 19.22 44.30 -39.12
C LYS A 436 19.36 44.23 -40.65
N LEU A 437 20.19 43.31 -41.16
CA LEU A 437 20.46 43.12 -42.59
C LEU A 437 19.61 41.99 -43.20
N PHE A 438 19.19 41.02 -42.38
CA PHE A 438 18.25 39.99 -42.80
C PHE A 438 16.81 40.45 -42.56
N LYS A 439 16.11 40.84 -43.63
CA LYS A 439 14.64 40.72 -43.63
C LYS A 439 14.33 39.21 -43.57
N PRO A 440 13.59 38.71 -42.57
CA PRO A 440 13.21 37.31 -42.56
C PRO A 440 12.44 37.01 -43.85
N GLN A 441 12.89 36.00 -44.61
CA GLN A 441 12.03 35.46 -45.64
C GLN A 441 10.77 34.93 -44.94
N ASN A 442 9.61 35.39 -45.39
CA ASN A 442 8.34 34.82 -44.99
C ASN A 442 8.31 33.36 -45.47
N ASN A 443 8.83 32.45 -44.66
CA ASN A 443 8.55 31.04 -44.85
C ASN A 443 7.03 30.89 -44.70
N PRO A 444 6.31 30.41 -45.73
CA PRO A 444 4.90 30.15 -45.58
C PRO A 444 4.75 29.12 -44.46
N LYS A 445 4.13 29.52 -43.34
CA LYS A 445 3.84 28.63 -42.21
C LYS A 445 3.15 27.40 -42.80
N SER A 446 3.68 26.20 -42.53
CA SER A 446 3.02 24.99 -43.01
C SER A 446 1.58 24.96 -42.45
N ARG A 447 0.65 24.36 -43.18
CA ARG A 447 -0.75 24.27 -42.72
C ARG A 447 -0.86 23.63 -41.33
N VAL A 448 0.09 22.74 -41.00
CA VAL A 448 0.24 22.07 -39.71
C VAL A 448 0.68 23.06 -38.61
N ASP A 449 1.62 23.96 -38.90
CA ASP A 449 2.08 24.96 -37.93
C ASP A 449 0.98 25.99 -37.61
N ILE A 450 0.20 26.40 -38.61
CA ILE A 450 -0.95 27.30 -38.41
C ILE A 450 -2.00 26.61 -37.55
N MET A 451 -2.29 25.32 -37.81
CA MET A 451 -3.22 24.52 -37.01
C MET A 451 -2.74 24.35 -35.56
N ASN A 452 -1.45 24.09 -35.34
CA ASN A 452 -0.87 23.95 -34.00
C ASN A 452 -0.92 25.28 -33.21
N ILE A 453 -0.60 26.40 -33.87
CA ILE A 453 -0.66 27.73 -33.25
C ILE A 453 -2.12 28.09 -32.95
N LYS A 454 -3.05 27.81 -33.86
CA LYS A 454 -4.47 28.10 -33.66
C LYS A 454 -5.06 27.26 -32.54
N SER A 455 -4.78 25.95 -32.52
CA SER A 455 -5.16 25.05 -31.41
C SER A 455 -4.61 25.52 -30.06
N TYR A 456 -3.37 25.99 -30.01
CA TYR A 456 -2.79 26.55 -28.79
C TYR A 456 -3.46 27.87 -28.37
N MET A 457 -3.72 28.79 -29.29
CA MET A 457 -4.37 30.06 -28.96
C MET A 457 -5.84 29.86 -28.55
N ASP A 458 -6.57 28.98 -29.23
CA ASP A 458 -7.94 28.62 -28.89
C ASP A 458 -8.01 27.88 -27.53
N SER A 459 -6.91 27.29 -27.06
CA SER A 459 -6.84 26.68 -25.72
C SER A 459 -6.63 27.67 -24.58
N LEU A 460 -6.23 28.91 -24.91
CA LEU A 460 -6.00 30.00 -23.95
C LEU A 460 -7.19 30.96 -23.82
N ALA A 461 -8.13 30.92 -24.77
CA ALA A 461 -9.44 31.54 -24.68
C ALA A 461 -10.43 30.62 -23.95
#